data_AF-A0A357MGT0-F1
#
_entry.id   AF-A0A357MGT0-F1
#
_cell.length_a   1.000
_cell.length_b   1.000
_cell.length_c   1.000
_cell.angle_alpha   90.00
_cell.angle_beta   90.00
_cell.angle_gamma   90.00
#
_symmetry.space_group_name_H-M   'P 1'
#
loop_
_entity.id
_entity.type
_entity.pdbx_description
1 polymer ?
#
loop_
_entity_poly.entity_id
_entity_poly.type
_entity_poly.pdbx_seq_one_letter_code
_entity_poly.pdbx_strand_id
1 'polypeptide(L)'
;MPTPAEMARMSGLEAMRAILEGRLPEAPIARGMAFRPETVEEGRVVFRGTPSFDHTNPMGSVHGGWYGTLLDSAMACAVLTRLPAGVA
;
A
#
# COMPACT_ATOMS: atom_id res chain seq x y z
N MET A 1 -3.50 5.53 16.43
CA MET A 1 -3.87 5.90 15.05
C MET A 1 -4.15 7.39 15.04
N PRO A 2 -3.73 8.14 14.00
CA PRO A 2 -4.02 9.57 13.89
C PRO A 2 -5.54 9.82 13.84
N THR A 3 -5.93 10.98 14.34
CA THR A 3 -7.30 11.50 14.22
C THR A 3 -7.59 11.93 12.78
N PRO A 4 -8.88 12.03 12.37
CA PRO A 4 -9.24 12.56 11.06
C PRO A 4 -8.63 13.94 10.77
N ALA A 5 -8.56 14.82 11.78
CA ALA A 5 -7.97 16.14 11.65
C ALA A 5 -6.45 16.12 11.45
N GLU A 6 -5.74 15.15 12.04
CA GLU A 6 -4.31 14.96 11.79
C GLU A 6 -4.06 14.38 10.40
N MET A 7 -4.91 13.46 9.95
CA MET A 7 -4.85 12.88 8.61
C MET A 7 -5.08 13.94 7.53
N ALA A 8 -6.06 14.83 7.73
CA ALA A 8 -6.35 15.93 6.81
C ALA A 8 -5.20 16.95 6.67
N ARG A 9 -4.24 16.97 7.59
CA ARG A 9 -3.06 17.85 7.53
C ARG A 9 -1.90 17.23 6.75
N MET A 10 -1.93 15.93 6.45
CA MET A 10 -0.88 15.24 5.72
C MET A 10 -1.20 15.23 4.23
N SER A 11 -0.23 15.57 3.39
CA SER A 11 -0.26 15.19 1.98
C SER A 11 -0.23 13.65 1.84
N GLY A 12 -0.68 13.15 0.70
CA GLY A 12 -0.63 11.71 0.45
C GLY A 12 0.80 11.16 0.45
N LEU A 13 1.80 11.95 0.05
CA LEU A 13 3.20 11.57 0.15
C LEU A 13 3.66 11.41 1.61
N GLU A 14 3.32 12.35 2.48
CA GLU A 14 3.66 12.28 3.90
C GLU A 14 2.98 11.11 4.58
N ALA A 15 1.71 10.84 4.25
CA ALA A 15 0.98 9.69 4.75
C ALA A 15 1.65 8.37 4.31
N MET A 16 1.97 8.22 3.02
CA MET A 16 2.62 7.01 2.51
C MET A 16 4.03 6.79 3.09
N ARG A 17 4.82 7.85 3.28
CA ARG A 17 6.12 7.75 3.97
C ARG A 17 5.96 7.34 5.43
N ALA A 18 4.94 7.88 6.11
CA ALA A 18 4.65 7.48 7.48
C ALA A 18 4.23 6.00 7.60
N ILE A 19 3.53 5.46 6.60
CA ILE A 19 3.24 4.02 6.51
C ILE A 19 4.53 3.22 6.30
N LEU A 20 5.38 3.62 5.35
CA LEU A 20 6.66 2.95 5.08
C LEU A 20 7.58 2.92 6.32
N GLU A 21 7.59 4.00 7.10
CA GLU A 21 8.38 4.13 8.33
C GLU A 21 7.72 3.48 9.56
N GLY A 22 6.54 2.88 9.42
CA GLY A 22 5.80 2.24 10.50
C GLY A 22 5.20 3.21 11.53
N ARG A 23 5.16 4.51 11.23
CA ARG A 23 4.47 5.53 12.05
C ARG A 23 2.95 5.48 11.88
N LEU A 24 2.49 5.03 10.71
CA LEU A 24 1.09 4.73 10.42
C LEU A 24 0.92 3.24 10.08
N PRO A 25 -0.25 2.64 10.37
CA PRO A 25 -0.51 1.27 10.01
C PRO A 25 -0.60 1.12 8.47
N GLU A 26 -0.15 -0.02 7.97
CA GLU A 26 -0.43 -0.44 6.60
C GLU A 26 -1.92 -0.74 6.38
N ALA A 27 -2.35 -0.80 5.12
CA ALA A 27 -3.71 -1.22 4.79
C ALA A 27 -3.98 -2.64 5.33
N PRO A 28 -5.11 -2.91 5.98
CA PRO A 28 -5.40 -4.23 6.57
C PRO A 28 -5.26 -5.42 5.59
N ILE A 29 -5.55 -5.19 4.31
CA ILE A 29 -5.41 -6.20 3.24
C ILE A 29 -3.97 -6.65 3.01
N ALA A 30 -2.98 -5.79 3.26
CA ALA A 30 -1.56 -6.07 3.06
C ALA A 30 -1.08 -7.27 3.89
N ARG A 31 -1.59 -7.41 5.12
CA ARG A 31 -1.31 -8.56 6.00
C ARG A 31 -1.79 -9.87 5.39
N GLY A 32 -3.03 -9.88 4.89
CA GLY A 32 -3.64 -11.07 4.28
C GLY A 32 -2.97 -11.46 2.98
N MET A 33 -2.39 -10.50 2.27
CA MET A 33 -1.71 -10.69 0.98
C MET A 33 -0.19 -10.80 1.09
N ALA A 34 0.37 -10.76 2.30
CA ALA A 34 1.81 -10.86 2.55
C ALA A 34 2.68 -9.90 1.70
N PHE A 35 2.24 -8.64 1.54
CA PHE A 35 3.03 -7.58 0.90
C PHE A 35 3.17 -6.36 1.79
N ARG A 36 4.17 -5.52 1.50
CA ARG A 36 4.41 -4.24 2.17
C ARG A 36 5.04 -3.22 1.21
N PRO A 37 4.93 -1.90 1.47
CA PRO A 37 5.70 -0.92 0.73
C PRO A 37 7.20 -1.12 0.98
N GLU A 38 8.00 -0.95 -0.07
CA GLU A 38 9.47 -1.02 -0.05
C GLU A 38 10.09 0.36 -0.29
N THR A 39 9.53 1.15 -1.21
CA THR A 39 9.95 2.55 -1.44
C THR A 39 8.76 3.45 -1.72
N VAL A 40 8.81 4.70 -1.24
CA VAL A 40 7.78 5.72 -1.46
C VAL A 40 8.44 7.02 -1.93
N GLU A 41 8.13 7.40 -3.17
CA GLU A 41 8.57 8.63 -3.85
C GLU A 41 7.34 9.32 -4.47
N GLU A 42 7.47 10.59 -4.84
CA GLU A 42 6.37 11.31 -5.50
C GLU A 42 6.07 10.70 -6.89
N GLY A 43 4.86 10.19 -7.06
CA GLY A 43 4.42 9.49 -8.26
C GLY A 43 4.98 8.08 -8.43
N ARG A 44 5.70 7.53 -7.44
CA ARG A 44 6.28 6.18 -7.54
C ARG A 44 6.29 5.47 -6.19
N VAL A 45 5.60 4.33 -6.12
CA VAL A 45 5.60 3.45 -4.94
C VAL A 45 5.95 2.03 -5.38
N VAL A 46 6.88 1.40 -4.67
CA VAL A 46 7.26 0.01 -4.89
C VAL A 46 6.75 -0.83 -3.75
N PHE A 47 6.15 -1.96 -4.07
CA PHE A 47 5.72 -2.96 -3.10
C PHE A 47 6.55 -4.23 -3.27
N ARG A 48 6.85 -4.88 -2.14
CA ARG A 48 7.45 -6.21 -2.09
C ARG A 48 6.46 -7.16 -1.44
N GLY A 49 6.20 -8.28 -2.10
CA GLY A 49 5.32 -9.33 -1.58
C GLY A 49 5.99 -10.69 -1.55
N THR A 50 5.62 -11.51 -0.58
CA THR A 50 6.06 -12.91 -0.41
C THR A 50 4.82 -13.80 -0.29
N PRO A 51 4.19 -14.19 -1.42
CA PRO A 51 2.98 -15.01 -1.38
C PRO A 51 3.28 -16.39 -0.78
N SER A 52 2.40 -16.85 0.11
CA SER A 52 2.34 -18.23 0.63
C SER A 52 1.47 -19.14 -0.24
N PHE A 53 1.40 -20.42 0.15
CA PHE A 53 0.51 -21.41 -0.46
C PHE A 53 -0.97 -20.97 -0.48
N ASP A 54 -1.42 -20.22 0.53
CA ASP A 54 -2.80 -19.72 0.63
C ASP A 54 -3.18 -18.76 -0.51
N HIS A 55 -2.19 -18.23 -1.24
CA HIS A 55 -2.37 -17.32 -2.37
C HIS A 55 -2.28 -18.02 -3.72
N THR A 56 -2.19 -19.35 -3.74
CA THR A 56 -2.07 -20.12 -4.98
C THR A 56 -3.44 -20.41 -5.60
N ASN A 57 -3.44 -20.66 -6.91
CA ASN A 57 -4.58 -21.18 -7.65
C ASN A 57 -4.58 -22.72 -7.65
N PRO A 58 -5.61 -23.40 -8.21
CA PRO A 58 -5.66 -24.86 -8.24
C PRO A 58 -4.51 -25.55 -8.99
N MET A 59 -3.76 -24.82 -9.82
CA MET A 59 -2.58 -25.31 -10.54
C MET A 59 -1.29 -25.19 -9.71
N GLY A 60 -1.36 -24.66 -8.48
CA GLY A 60 -0.23 -24.50 -7.57
C GLY A 60 0.66 -23.28 -7.85
N SER A 61 0.32 -22.43 -8.83
CA SER A 61 0.99 -21.14 -9.05
C SER A 61 0.28 -20.02 -8.30
N VAL A 62 0.94 -18.88 -8.10
CA VAL A 62 0.33 -17.71 -7.44
C VAL A 62 -0.91 -17.26 -8.23
N HIS A 63 -2.04 -17.07 -7.53
CA HIS A 63 -3.30 -16.67 -8.13
C HIS A 63 -3.18 -15.28 -8.77
N GLY A 64 -3.79 -15.09 -9.95
CA GLY A 64 -3.76 -13.81 -10.66
C GLY A 64 -4.28 -12.64 -9.84
N GLY A 65 -5.29 -12.88 -9.00
CA GLY A 65 -5.84 -11.90 -8.06
C GLY A 65 -4.82 -11.37 -7.05
N TRP A 66 -3.79 -12.15 -6.68
CA TRP A 66 -2.73 -11.67 -5.80
C TRP A 66 -1.92 -10.54 -6.45
N TYR A 67 -1.51 -10.75 -7.70
CA TYR A 67 -0.87 -9.71 -8.50
C TYR A 67 -1.81 -8.53 -8.74
N GLY A 68 -3.09 -8.80 -9.00
CA GLY A 68 -4.11 -7.77 -9.17
C GLY A 68 -4.20 -6.83 -7.96
N THR A 69 -4.30 -7.38 -6.75
CA THR A 69 -4.34 -6.57 -5.51
C THR A 69 -3.04 -5.80 -5.27
N LEU A 70 -1.88 -6.40 -5.55
CA LEU A 70 -0.59 -5.72 -5.39
C LEU A 70 -0.45 -4.57 -6.40
N LEU A 71 -0.85 -4.78 -7.66
CA LEU A 71 -0.83 -3.76 -8.71
C LEU A 71 -1.81 -2.63 -8.41
N ASP A 72 -3.03 -2.94 -7.97
CA ASP A 72 -4.02 -1.95 -7.53
C ASP A 72 -3.45 -1.06 -6.41
N SER A 73 -2.88 -1.69 -5.37
CA SER A 73 -2.21 -0.99 -4.27
C SER A 73 -1.08 -0.08 -4.77
N ALA A 74 -0.20 -0.58 -5.66
CA ALA A 74 0.90 0.18 -6.21
C ALA A 74 0.43 1.41 -7.02
N MET A 75 -0.55 1.23 -7.90
CA MET A 75 -1.10 2.31 -8.73
C MET A 75 -1.84 3.35 -7.90
N ALA A 76 -2.72 2.91 -7.00
CA ALA A 76 -3.48 3.81 -6.12
C ALA A 76 -2.55 4.61 -5.21
N CYS A 77 -1.56 3.97 -4.59
CA CYS A 77 -0.59 4.66 -3.75
C CYS A 77 0.29 5.63 -4.55
N ALA A 78 0.69 5.28 -5.78
CA ALA A 78 1.44 6.20 -6.64
C ALA A 78 0.63 7.48 -6.95
N VAL A 79 -0.67 7.36 -7.24
CA VAL A 79 -1.55 8.53 -7.41
C VAL A 79 -1.70 9.30 -6.11
N LEU A 80 -1.94 8.60 -5.00
CA LEU A 80 -2.08 9.18 -3.67
C LEU A 80 -0.89 10.07 -3.29
N THR A 81 0.35 9.65 -3.62
CA THR A 81 1.55 10.47 -3.31
C THR A 81 1.55 11.87 -3.95
N ARG A 82 0.71 12.13 -4.96
CA ARG A 82 0.58 13.45 -5.59
C ARG A 82 -0.57 14.29 -5.05
N LEU A 83 -1.38 13.75 -4.13
CA LEU A 83 -2.50 14.49 -3.55
C LEU A 83 -1.98 15.44 -2.45
N PRO A 84 -2.38 16.73 -2.48
CA PRO A 84 -2.07 17.66 -1.42
C PRO A 84 -2.85 17.32 -0.15
N ALA A 85 -2.48 17.95 0.97
CA ALA A 85 -3.17 17.76 2.23
C ALA A 85 -4.66 18.12 2.12
N GLY A 86 -5.50 17.35 2.82
CA GLY A 86 -6.95 17.55 2.90
C GLY A 86 -7.75 17.02 1.70
N VAL A 87 -7.11 16.35 0.74
CA VAL A 87 -7.77 15.75 -0.43
C VAL A 87 -7.97 14.24 -0.29
N ALA A 88 -7.11 13.57 0.50
CA ALA A 88 -7.15 12.12 0.72
C ALA A 88 -8.20 11.69 1.75
#